data_AF-A0A9D9LDY0-F1
#
_entry.id   AF-A0A9D9LDY0-F1
#
_cell.length_a   1.000
_cell.length_b   1.000
_cell.length_c   1.000
_cell.angle_alpha   90.00
_cell.angle_beta   90.00
_cell.angle_gamma   90.00
#
_symmetry.space_group_name_H-M   'P 1'
#
loop_
_entity.id
_entity.type
_entity.pdbx_description
1 polymer ?
#
loop_
_entity_poly.entity_id
_entity_poly.type
_entity_poly.pdbx_seq_one_letter_code
_entity_poly.pdbx_strand_id
1 'polypeptide(L)'
;MQITCPHCGNVYEIDREAIGHTVRCEACGLEFRAANPNLAPCPDSFALISKRAAVCPQCGAPLQGAPAGGNVPVANNTPEEEIFVGHPAAIYFLLELVVGFFLSFILIGIPILICTIINIYCTHYTVTTKRVIVKTGWLNKKQVEIWIKDMRGVSLHQDLWQRIIGTGSVAIGTAATAGTEIQMQGLKNAQQVVDKINNLRVS
;
A
#
# COMPACT_ATOMS: atom_id res chain seq x y z
N MET A 1 -10.31 -22.99 -20.41
CA MET A 1 -9.16 -22.44 -21.19
C MET A 1 -9.39 -22.80 -22.65
N GLN A 2 -9.05 -21.93 -23.58
CA GLN A 2 -9.23 -22.20 -25.01
C GLN A 2 -8.01 -22.96 -25.55
N ILE A 3 -8.24 -24.10 -26.19
CA ILE A 3 -7.21 -24.85 -26.93
C ILE A 3 -7.67 -25.03 -28.37
N THR A 4 -6.70 -25.03 -29.29
CA THR A 4 -6.96 -25.21 -30.73
C THR A 4 -6.66 -26.66 -31.10
N CYS A 5 -7.62 -27.34 -31.73
CA CYS A 5 -7.40 -28.69 -32.22
C CYS A 5 -6.38 -28.68 -33.38
N PRO A 6 -5.30 -29.49 -33.33
CA PRO A 6 -4.30 -29.55 -34.40
C PRO A 6 -4.82 -30.22 -35.68
N HIS A 7 -5.94 -30.94 -35.63
CA HIS A 7 -6.49 -31.68 -36.77
C HIS A 7 -7.52 -30.87 -37.58
N CYS A 8 -8.37 -30.09 -36.92
CA CYS A 8 -9.44 -29.32 -37.59
C CYS A 8 -9.36 -27.81 -37.38
N GLY A 9 -8.46 -27.33 -36.51
CA GLY A 9 -8.30 -25.89 -36.25
C GLY A 9 -9.38 -25.26 -35.38
N ASN A 10 -10.40 -26.01 -34.94
CA ASN A 10 -11.45 -25.47 -34.06
C ASN A 10 -10.90 -25.16 -32.67
N VAL A 11 -11.33 -24.01 -32.14
CA VAL A 11 -11.06 -23.57 -30.77
C VAL A 11 -12.20 -24.04 -29.88
N TYR A 12 -11.88 -24.71 -28.79
CA TYR A 12 -12.88 -25.16 -27.83
C TYR A 12 -12.36 -25.06 -26.39
N GLU A 13 -13.30 -25.03 -25.45
CA GLU A 13 -13.03 -24.73 -24.06
C GLU A 13 -12.87 -26.00 -23.25
N ILE A 14 -11.72 -26.16 -22.60
CA ILE A 14 -11.45 -27.29 -21.69
C ILE A 14 -11.20 -26.81 -20.26
N ASP A 15 -11.54 -27.66 -19.30
CA ASP A 15 -11.17 -27.49 -17.90
C ASP A 15 -9.67 -27.62 -17.69
N ARG A 16 -9.16 -26.94 -16.65
CA ARG A 16 -7.71 -26.85 -16.36
C ARG A 16 -7.09 -28.20 -16.02
N GLU A 17 -7.90 -29.12 -15.52
CA GLU A 17 -7.51 -30.49 -15.13
C GLU A 17 -7.30 -31.40 -16.35
N ALA A 18 -7.87 -31.05 -17.50
CA ALA A 18 -7.69 -31.82 -18.73
C ALA A 18 -6.33 -31.56 -19.43
N ILE A 19 -5.55 -30.57 -18.96
CA ILE A 19 -4.24 -30.23 -19.52
C ILE A 19 -3.25 -31.37 -19.28
N GLY A 20 -2.64 -31.89 -20.35
CA GLY A 20 -1.71 -33.00 -20.31
C GLY A 20 -2.34 -34.37 -20.61
N HIS A 21 -3.67 -34.47 -20.56
CA HIS A 21 -4.45 -35.66 -20.90
C HIS A 21 -4.89 -35.66 -22.38
N THR A 22 -5.20 -36.85 -22.90
CA THR A 22 -5.79 -37.03 -24.22
C THR A 22 -7.27 -36.68 -24.16
N VAL A 23 -7.69 -35.73 -24.97
CA VAL A 23 -9.08 -35.28 -25.07
C VAL A 23 -9.60 -35.52 -26.48
N ARG A 24 -10.89 -35.83 -26.61
CA ARG A 24 -11.55 -36.03 -27.89
C ARG A 24 -12.14 -34.73 -28.39
N CYS A 25 -11.82 -34.35 -29.63
CA CYS A 25 -12.38 -33.15 -30.24
C CYS A 25 -13.84 -33.36 -30.63
N GLU A 26 -14.74 -32.47 -30.19
CA GLU A 26 -16.18 -32.54 -30.49
C GLU A 26 -16.50 -32.25 -31.97
N ALA A 27 -15.62 -31.55 -32.69
CA ALA A 27 -15.85 -31.16 -34.08
C ALA A 27 -15.39 -32.20 -35.11
N CYS A 28 -14.24 -32.85 -34.89
CA CYS A 28 -13.68 -33.83 -35.82
C CYS A 28 -13.62 -35.26 -35.28
N GLY A 29 -13.96 -35.47 -34.01
CA GLY A 29 -14.02 -36.80 -33.38
C GLY A 29 -12.68 -37.44 -33.07
N LEU A 30 -11.56 -36.83 -33.47
CA LEU A 30 -10.19 -37.31 -33.26
C LEU A 30 -9.69 -36.95 -31.85
N GLU A 31 -8.87 -37.85 -31.30
CA GLU A 31 -8.23 -37.67 -30.01
C GLU A 31 -6.90 -36.93 -30.16
N PHE A 32 -6.64 -35.97 -29.28
CA PHE A 32 -5.36 -35.27 -29.24
C PHE A 32 -4.99 -34.84 -27.82
N ARG A 33 -3.71 -34.56 -27.60
CA ARG A 33 -3.21 -34.18 -26.27
C ARG A 33 -3.48 -32.70 -26.01
N ALA A 34 -4.20 -32.39 -24.94
CA ALA A 34 -4.46 -31.03 -24.50
C ALA A 34 -3.17 -30.37 -23.99
N ALA A 35 -2.41 -29.73 -24.89
CA ALA A 35 -1.24 -28.95 -24.54
C ALA A 35 -1.65 -27.55 -24.06
N ASN A 36 -0.95 -27.03 -23.05
CA ASN A 36 -1.20 -25.66 -22.59
C ASN A 36 -0.70 -24.68 -23.67
N PRO A 37 -1.60 -23.86 -24.27
CA PRO A 37 -1.26 -22.99 -25.39
C PRO A 37 -0.31 -21.85 -25.00
N ASN A 38 -0.10 -21.62 -23.70
CA ASN A 38 0.82 -20.60 -23.19
C ASN A 38 2.27 -21.08 -23.07
N LEU A 39 2.56 -22.37 -23.31
CA LEU A 39 3.92 -22.88 -23.31
C LEU A 39 4.43 -23.05 -24.74
N ALA A 40 5.72 -22.78 -24.93
CA ALA A 40 6.46 -23.07 -26.15
C ALA A 40 7.76 -23.81 -25.78
N PRO A 41 8.23 -24.73 -26.63
CA PRO A 41 9.52 -25.38 -26.43
C PRO A 41 10.66 -24.36 -26.62
N CYS A 42 11.61 -24.34 -25.69
CA CYS A 42 12.83 -23.57 -25.82
C CYS A 42 13.72 -24.17 -26.93
N PRO A 43 14.31 -23.35 -27.84
CA PRO A 43 15.14 -23.87 -28.93
C PRO A 43 16.44 -24.54 -28.47
N ASP A 44 17.00 -24.14 -27.32
CA ASP A 44 18.28 -24.67 -26.83
C ASP A 44 18.14 -25.85 -25.88
N SER A 45 17.12 -25.82 -25.01
CA SER A 45 16.95 -26.81 -23.93
C SER A 45 15.77 -27.76 -24.14
N PHE A 46 14.95 -27.55 -25.17
CA PHE A 46 13.68 -28.25 -25.43
C PHE A 46 12.69 -28.25 -24.26
N ALA A 47 12.98 -27.50 -23.19
CA ALA A 47 12.10 -27.34 -22.05
C ALA A 47 10.84 -26.56 -22.46
N LEU A 48 9.68 -26.98 -21.96
CA LEU A 48 8.44 -26.23 -22.13
C LEU A 48 8.49 -25.00 -21.22
N ILE A 49 8.64 -23.83 -21.82
CA ILE A 49 8.72 -22.54 -21.11
C ILE A 49 7.51 -21.67 -21.45
N SER A 50 7.19 -20.74 -20.57
CA SER A 50 6.13 -19.76 -20.83
C SER A 50 6.49 -18.91 -22.04
N LYS A 51 5.57 -18.72 -22.99
CA LYS A 51 5.72 -17.81 -24.15
C LYS A 51 5.99 -16.35 -23.74
N ARG A 52 5.76 -16.00 -22.48
CA ARG A 52 6.03 -14.68 -21.89
C ARG A 52 7.38 -14.58 -21.17
N ALA A 53 8.15 -15.66 -21.08
CA ALA A 53 9.45 -15.64 -20.43
C ALA A 53 10.47 -14.86 -21.28
N ALA A 54 11.14 -13.87 -20.67
CA ALA A 54 12.21 -13.12 -21.33
C ALA A 54 13.50 -13.95 -21.46
N VAL A 55 13.76 -14.82 -20.47
CA VAL A 55 14.94 -15.68 -20.39
C VAL A 55 14.50 -17.08 -19.97
N CYS A 56 15.07 -18.12 -20.57
CA CYS A 56 14.80 -19.49 -20.19
C CYS A 56 15.44 -19.80 -18.81
N PRO A 57 14.68 -20.24 -17.79
CA PRO A 57 15.23 -20.53 -16.46
C PRO A 57 16.17 -21.75 -16.43
N GLN A 58 16.13 -22.59 -17.47
CA GLN A 58 16.87 -23.86 -17.50
C GLN A 58 18.21 -23.77 -18.22
N CYS A 59 18.34 -22.89 -19.23
CA CYS A 59 19.59 -22.71 -19.98
C CYS A 59 20.10 -21.26 -20.05
N GLY A 60 19.30 -20.27 -19.63
CA GLY A 60 19.70 -18.86 -19.66
C GLY A 60 19.62 -18.18 -21.03
N ALA A 61 19.13 -18.87 -22.07
CA ALA A 61 19.01 -18.28 -23.41
C ALA A 61 17.94 -17.17 -23.45
N PRO A 62 18.21 -16.02 -24.11
CA PRO A 62 17.24 -14.96 -24.32
C PRO A 62 16.23 -15.37 -25.40
N LEU A 63 14.93 -15.30 -25.09
CA LEU A 63 13.87 -15.69 -26.03
C LEU A 63 13.39 -14.46 -26.80
N GLN A 64 13.80 -14.35 -28.06
CA GLN A 64 13.36 -13.29 -28.97
C GLN A 64 11.88 -13.51 -29.33
N GLY A 65 11.01 -12.67 -28.78
CA GLY A 65 9.56 -12.76 -29.01
C GLY A 65 8.69 -12.55 -27.78
N ALA A 66 9.27 -12.47 -26.57
CA ALA A 66 8.54 -11.87 -25.46
C ALA A 66 8.34 -10.38 -25.80
N PRO A 67 7.10 -9.87 -25.96
CA PRO A 67 6.90 -8.43 -25.90
C PRO A 67 7.59 -7.97 -24.63
N ALA A 68 8.56 -7.06 -24.76
CA ALA A 68 9.38 -6.51 -23.69
C ALA A 68 8.55 -6.53 -22.42
N GLY A 69 8.89 -7.50 -21.54
CA GLY A 69 7.99 -8.08 -20.55
C GLY A 69 7.04 -7.01 -20.09
N GLY A 70 5.77 -7.11 -20.52
CA GLY A 70 4.79 -6.07 -20.30
C GLY A 70 5.02 -5.60 -18.90
N ASN A 71 5.44 -4.33 -18.77
CA ASN A 71 5.74 -3.76 -17.47
C ASN A 71 4.58 -4.23 -16.61
N VAL A 72 4.82 -5.12 -15.63
CA VAL A 72 4.01 -5.02 -14.42
C VAL A 72 4.18 -3.55 -14.14
N PRO A 73 3.14 -2.71 -14.28
CA PRO A 73 3.33 -1.30 -14.04
C PRO A 73 3.89 -1.29 -12.62
N VAL A 74 5.20 -1.05 -12.51
CA VAL A 74 5.85 -0.70 -11.27
C VAL A 74 5.01 0.47 -10.87
N ALA A 75 4.10 0.22 -9.91
CA ALA A 75 2.91 1.03 -9.70
C ALA A 75 3.34 2.47 -9.84
N ASN A 76 2.87 3.11 -10.93
CA ASN A 76 3.47 4.34 -11.44
C ASN A 76 3.92 5.18 -10.25
N ASN A 77 5.22 5.45 -10.16
CA ASN A 77 5.74 6.51 -9.30
C ASN A 77 5.28 7.84 -9.92
N THR A 78 3.96 8.03 -10.08
CA THR A 78 3.36 9.35 -9.94
C THR A 78 3.93 9.85 -8.61
N PRO A 79 4.73 10.92 -8.59
CA PRO A 79 5.23 11.47 -7.34
C PRO A 79 3.99 11.66 -6.46
N GLU A 80 3.91 10.90 -5.36
CA GLU A 80 2.80 11.07 -4.43
C GLU A 80 2.91 12.50 -3.94
N GLU A 81 1.95 13.34 -4.33
CA GLU A 81 1.97 14.74 -3.94
C GLU A 81 1.76 14.79 -2.44
N GLU A 82 2.78 15.28 -1.73
CA GLU A 82 2.74 15.45 -0.28
C GLU A 82 1.81 16.63 0.03
N ILE A 83 0.57 16.31 0.37
CA ILE A 83 -0.46 17.31 0.66
C ILE A 83 -0.15 18.01 1.98
N PHE A 84 0.43 17.28 2.94
CA PHE A 84 0.71 17.80 4.26
C PHE A 84 1.83 17.02 4.95
N VAL A 85 2.82 17.75 5.46
CA VAL A 85 3.84 17.25 6.38
C VAL A 85 3.72 18.04 7.68
N GLY A 86 3.46 17.36 8.78
CA GLY A 86 3.22 17.98 10.08
C GLY A 86 3.91 17.26 11.21
N HIS A 87 4.11 17.99 12.30
CA HIS A 87 4.57 17.49 13.59
C HIS A 87 3.44 17.69 14.60
N PRO A 88 3.38 16.89 15.67
CA PRO A 88 2.41 17.14 16.72
C PRO A 88 2.61 18.53 17.30
N ALA A 89 1.51 19.27 17.48
CA ALA A 89 1.60 20.57 18.11
C ALA A 89 2.06 20.40 19.56
N ALA A 90 3.16 21.06 19.90
CA ALA A 90 3.69 21.11 21.26
C ALA A 90 2.66 21.59 22.29
N ILE A 91 1.57 22.22 21.85
CA ILE A 91 0.49 22.71 22.71
C ILE A 91 -0.22 21.59 23.49
N TYR A 92 -0.30 20.38 22.92
CA TYR A 92 -0.85 19.21 23.63
C TYR A 92 0.04 18.78 24.80
N PHE A 93 1.34 19.05 24.68
CA PHE A 93 2.34 18.76 25.70
C PHE A 93 2.64 19.98 26.58
N LEU A 94 1.96 21.12 26.38
CA LEU A 94 2.23 22.36 27.11
C LEU A 94 1.99 22.19 28.60
N LEU A 95 0.93 21.48 28.99
CA LEU A 95 0.66 21.18 30.40
C LEU A 95 1.74 20.28 31.00
N GLU A 96 2.18 19.24 30.29
CA GLU A 96 3.31 18.40 30.73
C GLU A 96 4.62 19.20 30.83
N LEU A 97 4.84 20.14 29.92
CA LEU A 97 6.01 21.00 29.92
C LEU A 97 5.99 21.98 31.09
N VAL A 98 4.83 22.60 31.36
CA VAL A 98 4.65 23.49 32.52
C VAL A 98 4.79 22.71 33.83
N VAL A 99 4.11 21.56 33.97
CA VAL A 99 4.24 20.70 35.16
C VAL A 99 5.67 20.21 35.32
N GLY A 100 6.30 19.72 34.25
CA GLY A 100 7.68 19.27 34.23
C GLY A 100 8.66 20.38 34.62
N PHE A 101 8.41 21.63 34.18
CA PHE A 101 9.20 22.79 34.56
C PHE A 101 9.10 23.09 36.07
N PHE A 102 7.89 23.06 36.64
CA PHE A 102 7.72 23.23 38.08
C PHE A 102 8.33 22.08 38.91
N LEU A 103 8.16 20.83 38.46
CA LEU A 103 8.73 19.64 39.09
C LEU A 103 10.25 19.52 38.89
N SER A 104 10.83 20.28 37.95
CA SER A 104 12.27 20.31 37.71
C SER A 104 13.05 20.88 38.90
N PHE A 105 12.41 21.69 39.75
CA PHE A 105 13.02 22.19 40.99
C PHE A 105 13.39 21.06 41.97
N ILE A 106 12.79 19.88 41.82
CA ILE A 106 13.04 18.68 42.65
C ILE A 106 13.93 17.67 41.89
N LEU A 107 14.59 18.07 40.78
CA LEU A 107 15.36 17.21 39.85
C LEU A 107 14.58 16.08 39.14
N ILE A 108 13.33 15.80 39.53
CA ILE A 108 12.49 14.74 38.94
C ILE A 108 11.81 15.21 37.63
N GLY A 109 11.63 16.52 37.44
CA GLY A 109 10.99 17.06 36.23
C GLY A 109 11.85 17.01 34.96
N ILE A 110 13.19 16.97 35.10
CA ILE A 110 14.13 16.96 33.96
C ILE A 110 13.91 15.75 33.02
N PRO A 111 13.86 14.49 33.50
CA PRO A 111 13.63 13.34 32.61
C PRO A 111 12.26 13.39 31.93
N ILE A 112 11.24 13.93 32.59
CA ILE A 112 9.89 14.10 32.01
C ILE A 112 9.95 15.07 30.84
N LEU A 113 10.56 16.25 31.04
CA LEU A 113 10.74 17.26 29.99
C LEU A 113 11.50 16.72 28.79
N ILE A 114 12.61 16.01 29.03
CA ILE A 114 13.42 15.41 27.96
C ILE A 114 12.58 14.41 27.17
N CYS A 115 11.86 13.51 27.84
CA CYS A 115 11.04 12.49 27.19
C CYS A 115 9.92 13.13 26.34
N THR A 116 9.22 14.12 26.88
CA THR A 116 8.17 14.87 26.18
C THR A 116 8.72 15.59 24.94
N ILE A 117 9.85 16.28 25.06
CA ILE A 117 10.49 16.96 23.92
C ILE A 117 10.86 15.96 22.83
N ILE A 118 11.49 14.85 23.20
CA ILE A 118 11.86 13.78 22.28
C ILE A 118 10.62 13.24 21.54
N ASN A 119 9.52 13.00 22.25
CA ASN A 119 8.29 12.49 21.63
C ASN A 119 7.71 13.47 20.58
N ILE A 120 7.81 14.78 20.83
CA ILE A 120 7.38 15.82 19.88
C ILE A 120 8.25 15.79 18.63
N TYR A 121 9.58 15.73 18.80
CA TYR A 121 10.52 15.74 17.67
C TYR A 121 10.55 14.43 16.88
N CYS A 122 10.30 13.29 17.53
CA CYS A 122 10.35 11.96 16.91
C CYS A 122 9.02 11.49 16.33
N THR A 123 8.02 12.36 16.24
CA THR A 123 6.73 12.05 15.64
C THR A 123 6.52 12.87 14.37
N HIS A 124 6.36 12.17 13.25
CA HIS A 124 6.15 12.77 11.94
C HIS A 124 4.87 12.25 11.30
N TYR A 125 4.05 13.18 10.82
CA TYR A 125 2.82 12.91 10.09
C TYR A 125 3.00 13.29 8.63
N THR A 126 2.77 12.35 7.73
CA THR A 126 2.83 12.57 6.28
C THR A 126 1.51 12.12 5.66
N VAL A 127 0.79 13.06 5.04
CA VAL A 127 -0.46 12.78 4.31
C VAL A 127 -0.17 12.96 2.83
N THR A 128 -0.36 11.90 2.05
CA THR A 128 -0.23 11.91 0.59
C THR A 128 -1.58 11.73 -0.09
N THR A 129 -1.62 11.83 -1.42
CA THR A 129 -2.85 11.64 -2.22
C THR A 129 -3.39 10.21 -2.20
N LYS A 130 -2.56 9.21 -1.85
CA LYS A 130 -2.94 7.79 -1.89
C LYS A 130 -3.02 7.16 -0.50
N ARG A 131 -2.23 7.64 0.45
CA ARG A 131 -2.04 7.03 1.76
C ARG A 131 -1.69 8.05 2.83
N VAL A 132 -1.93 7.66 4.07
CA VAL A 132 -1.54 8.39 5.27
C VAL A 132 -0.47 7.58 5.99
N ILE A 133 0.65 8.23 6.30
CA ILE A 133 1.80 7.62 6.94
C ILE A 133 2.07 8.34 8.25
N VAL A 134 2.15 7.57 9.33
CA VAL A 134 2.52 8.08 10.65
C VAL A 134 3.73 7.34 11.15
N LYS A 135 4.78 8.10 11.42
CA LYS A 135 6.05 7.61 11.97
C LYS A 135 6.18 8.12 13.40
N THR A 136 6.38 7.21 14.35
CA THR A 136 6.50 7.54 15.77
C THR A 136 7.62 6.72 16.39
N GLY A 137 8.41 7.36 17.25
CA GLY A 137 9.31 6.67 18.17
C GLY A 137 10.75 7.17 18.11
N TRP A 138 11.41 7.13 19.26
CA TRP A 138 12.77 7.64 19.43
C TRP A 138 13.83 6.55 19.26
N LEU A 139 13.73 5.46 20.04
CA LEU A 139 14.61 4.30 19.94
C LEU A 139 14.07 3.21 19.02
N ASN A 140 12.75 2.97 19.09
CA ASN A 140 12.08 1.99 18.26
C ASN A 140 11.15 2.74 17.30
N LYS A 141 11.49 2.72 16.01
CA LYS A 141 10.73 3.42 14.97
C LYS A 141 9.53 2.57 14.59
N LYS A 142 8.33 3.08 14.87
CA LYS A 142 7.07 2.50 14.42
C LYS A 142 6.55 3.31 13.23
N GLN A 143 6.24 2.65 12.13
CA GLN A 143 5.59 3.25 10.98
C GLN A 143 4.26 2.55 10.75
N VAL A 144 3.18 3.32 10.71
CA VAL A 144 1.84 2.84 10.35
C VAL A 144 1.43 3.56 9.07
N GLU A 145 0.97 2.79 8.09
CA GLU A 145 0.58 3.26 6.78
C GLU A 145 -0.80 2.74 6.44
N ILE A 146 -1.70 3.67 6.08
CA ILE A 146 -3.09 3.35 5.71
C ILE A 146 -3.37 3.93 4.34
N TRP A 147 -3.88 3.11 3.43
CA TRP A 147 -4.35 3.56 2.13
C TRP A 147 -5.68 4.30 2.27
N ILE A 148 -5.85 5.41 1.56
CA ILE A 148 -7.08 6.22 1.60
C ILE A 148 -8.29 5.39 1.12
N LYS A 149 -8.09 4.46 0.19
CA LYS A 149 -9.13 3.52 -0.26
C LYS A 149 -9.66 2.57 0.84
N ASP A 150 -8.84 2.26 1.84
CA ASP A 150 -9.17 1.29 2.90
C ASP A 150 -9.69 1.99 4.17
N MET A 151 -9.76 3.33 4.16
CA MET A 151 -10.26 4.12 5.26
C MET A 151 -11.80 4.08 5.32
N ARG A 152 -12.35 3.83 6.50
CA ARG A 152 -13.80 3.82 6.72
C ARG A 152 -14.35 5.23 6.88
N GLY A 153 -13.61 6.06 7.60
CA GLY A 153 -13.98 7.43 7.91
C GLY A 153 -12.85 8.17 8.61
N VAL A 154 -12.99 9.49 8.60
CA VAL A 154 -12.10 10.43 9.27
C VAL A 154 -12.92 11.22 10.28
N SER A 155 -12.44 11.28 11.51
CA SER A 155 -13.06 12.03 12.60
C SER A 155 -12.15 13.18 12.99
N LEU A 156 -12.65 14.41 12.88
CA LEU A 156 -11.98 15.59 13.37
C LEU A 156 -12.44 15.87 14.80
N HIS A 157 -11.49 16.00 15.71
CA HIS A 157 -11.72 16.48 17.06
C HIS A 157 -11.02 17.82 17.24
N GLN A 158 -11.78 18.87 17.54
CA GLN A 158 -11.28 20.22 17.72
C GLN A 158 -12.08 20.93 18.81
N ASP A 159 -11.42 21.24 19.92
CA ASP A 159 -12.01 22.05 20.98
C ASP A 159 -12.14 23.52 20.57
N LEU A 160 -12.97 24.29 21.30
CA LEU A 160 -13.15 25.72 21.08
C LEU A 160 -11.82 26.49 21.08
N TRP A 161 -10.92 26.18 22.01
CA TRP A 161 -9.59 26.79 22.08
C TRP A 161 -8.69 26.39 20.91
N GLN A 162 -8.77 25.13 20.48
CA GLN A 162 -8.01 24.63 19.33
C GLN A 162 -8.50 25.28 18.03
N ARG A 163 -9.81 25.58 17.93
CA ARG A 163 -10.40 26.34 16.83
C ARG A 163 -9.86 27.76 16.74
N ILE A 164 -9.66 28.42 17.88
CA ILE A 164 -9.07 29.78 17.93
C ILE A 164 -7.61 29.74 17.49
N ILE A 165 -6.85 28.72 17.91
CA ILE A 165 -5.42 28.57 17.59
C ILE A 165 -5.19 27.97 16.18
N GLY A 166 -6.25 27.50 15.52
CA GLY A 166 -6.18 26.89 14.20
C GLY A 166 -5.53 25.49 14.20
N THR A 167 -5.55 24.79 15.33
CA THR A 167 -5.04 23.42 15.47
C THR A 167 -6.18 22.43 15.68
N GLY A 168 -5.97 21.14 15.41
CA GLY A 168 -6.95 20.10 15.70
C GLY A 168 -6.35 18.70 15.65
N SER A 169 -7.10 17.71 16.12
CA SER A 169 -6.71 16.30 16.11
C SER A 169 -7.55 15.53 15.09
N VAL A 170 -6.90 14.73 14.25
CA VAL A 170 -7.54 13.93 13.22
C VAL A 170 -7.35 12.45 13.52
N ALA A 171 -8.45 11.72 13.61
CA ALA A 171 -8.47 10.28 13.83
C ALA A 171 -8.97 9.58 12.56
N ILE A 172 -8.26 8.53 12.13
CA ILE A 172 -8.59 7.74 10.95
C ILE A 172 -8.86 6.30 11.39
N GLY A 173 -10.02 5.78 10.99
CA GLY A 173 -10.40 4.38 11.21
C GLY A 173 -10.37 3.58 9.90
N THR A 174 -9.92 2.34 9.97
CA THR A 174 -9.91 1.40 8.83
C THR A 174 -11.05 0.40 8.93
N ALA A 175 -11.29 -0.34 7.84
CA ALA A 175 -12.23 -1.46 7.87
C ALA A 175 -11.68 -2.70 8.61
N ALA A 176 -10.36 -2.81 8.78
CA ALA A 176 -9.70 -3.99 9.33
C ALA A 176 -9.77 -4.06 10.86
N THR A 177 -9.79 -2.90 11.53
CA THR A 177 -9.76 -2.80 12.99
C THR A 177 -10.99 -2.06 13.50
N ALA A 178 -11.62 -2.54 14.59
CA ALA A 178 -12.83 -1.96 15.17
C ALA A 178 -12.61 -0.60 15.90
N GLY A 179 -11.54 0.14 15.60
CA GLY A 179 -11.16 1.36 16.31
C GLY A 179 -10.31 2.32 15.49
N THR A 180 -9.92 3.44 16.12
CA THR A 180 -8.99 4.42 15.55
C THR A 180 -7.62 3.78 15.37
N GLU A 181 -7.20 3.59 14.13
CA GLU A 181 -5.91 2.97 13.84
C GLU A 181 -4.77 3.99 13.85
N ILE A 182 -5.06 5.21 13.41
CA ILE A 182 -4.14 6.33 13.44
C ILE A 182 -4.83 7.55 14.06
N GLN A 183 -4.15 8.17 15.02
CA GLN A 183 -4.51 9.47 15.55
C GLN A 183 -3.35 10.43 15.38
N MET A 184 -3.60 11.53 14.67
CA MET A 184 -2.63 12.60 14.46
C MET A 184 -3.11 13.82 15.24
N GLN A 185 -2.29 14.30 16.18
CA GLN A 185 -2.69 15.38 17.08
C GLN A 185 -2.02 16.69 16.69
N GLY A 186 -2.73 17.80 16.84
CA GLY A 186 -2.15 19.13 16.64
C GLY A 186 -1.83 19.49 15.19
N LEU A 187 -2.59 18.98 14.22
CA LEU A 187 -2.48 19.44 12.84
C LEU A 187 -2.89 20.90 12.75
N LYS A 188 -2.02 21.73 12.17
CA LYS A 188 -2.38 23.09 11.75
C LYS A 188 -3.41 23.00 10.62
N ASN A 189 -4.46 23.81 10.69
CA ASN A 189 -5.57 23.79 9.73
C ASN A 189 -6.16 22.39 9.51
N ALA A 190 -6.37 21.63 10.61
CA ALA A 190 -6.87 20.26 10.57
C ALA A 190 -8.14 20.09 9.72
N GLN A 191 -9.04 21.09 9.72
CA GLN A 191 -10.25 21.09 8.89
C GLN A 191 -9.92 20.97 7.39
N GLN A 192 -8.99 21.78 6.87
CA GLN A 192 -8.62 21.76 5.46
C GLN A 192 -8.00 20.40 5.06
N VAL A 193 -7.21 19.81 5.95
CA VAL A 193 -6.60 18.49 5.72
C VAL A 193 -7.68 17.42 5.62
N VAL A 194 -8.67 17.45 6.52
CA VAL A 194 -9.80 16.52 6.51
C VAL A 194 -10.66 16.69 5.26
N ASP A 195 -10.98 17.92 4.88
CA ASP A 195 -11.75 18.21 3.67
C ASP A 195 -11.02 17.69 2.42
N LYS A 196 -9.69 17.87 2.36
CA LYS A 196 -8.85 17.39 1.26
C LYS A 196 -8.78 15.86 1.22
N ILE A 197 -8.67 15.18 2.37
CA ILE A 197 -8.75 13.72 2.47
C ILE A 197 -10.13 13.20 2.02
N ASN A 198 -11.21 13.87 2.42
CA ASN A 198 -12.57 13.49 2.02
C ASN A 198 -12.81 13.65 0.52
N ASN A 199 -12.29 14.72 -0.09
CA ASN A 199 -12.40 14.92 -1.53
C ASN A 199 -11.69 13.80 -2.32
N LEU A 200 -10.51 13.37 -1.87
CA LEU A 200 -9.75 12.27 -2.48
C LEU A 200 -10.44 10.90 -2.36
N ARG A 201 -11.36 10.75 -1.41
CA ARG A 201 -12.14 9.52 -1.25
C ARG A 201 -13.23 9.36 -2.31
N VAL A 202 -13.81 10.48 -2.75
CA VAL A 202 -15.00 10.51 -3.60
C VAL A 202 -14.65 10.55 -5.09
N SER A 203 -13.45 11.01 -5.42
CA SER A 203 -12.87 11.05 -6.78
C SER A 203 -12.30 9.72 -7.23
#